data_AF-A0A3N5RES1-F1
#
_entry.id   AF-A0A3N5RES1-F1
#
_cell.length_a   1.000
_cell.length_b   1.000
_cell.length_c   1.000
_cell.angle_alpha   90.00
_cell.angle_beta   90.00
_cell.angle_gamma   90.00
#
_symmetry.space_group_name_H-M   'P 1'
#
loop_
_entity.id
_entity.type
_entity.pdbx_description
1 polymer ?
#
loop_
_entity_poly.entity_id
_entity_poly.type
_entity_poly.pdbx_seq_one_letter_code
_entity_poly.pdbx_strand_id
1 'polypeptide(L)'
;YDKPDLYSLWLLNIQFNLDLIWFDGAGNIVYIKQDAAPCMNTLDAAQCTYKNTIPARYVLAATTGFINYHNITIDSKIKLVSI
;
A
#
# COMPACT_ATOMS: atom_id res chain seq x y z
N TYR A 1 -7.90 -3.21 -8.86
CA TYR A 1 -7.54 -2.91 -10.26
C TYR A 1 -7.96 -4.05 -11.18
N ASP A 2 -8.15 -3.76 -12.46
CA ASP A 2 -8.75 -4.71 -13.41
C ASP A 2 -7.83 -5.91 -13.72
N LYS A 3 -6.52 -5.66 -13.79
CA LYS A 3 -5.48 -6.68 -14.03
C LYS A 3 -4.39 -6.66 -12.93
N PRO A 4 -3.61 -7.74 -12.77
CA PRO A 4 -2.40 -7.69 -11.95
C PRO A 4 -1.31 -6.83 -12.62
N ASP A 5 -0.72 -5.89 -11.90
CA ASP A 5 0.37 -5.03 -12.39
C ASP A 5 1.17 -4.38 -11.24
N LEU A 6 2.18 -3.59 -11.58
CA LEU A 6 2.92 -2.76 -10.64
C LEU A 6 2.26 -1.37 -10.50
N TYR A 7 1.48 -1.21 -9.43
CA TYR A 7 0.72 -0.02 -9.11
C TYR A 7 1.48 0.92 -8.18
N SER A 8 1.70 2.15 -8.65
CA SER A 8 2.32 3.21 -7.86
C SER A 8 1.27 4.03 -7.12
N LEU A 9 1.57 4.40 -5.88
CA LEU A 9 0.82 5.35 -5.07
C LEU A 9 1.72 6.51 -4.72
N TRP A 10 1.36 7.71 -5.16
CA TRP A 10 1.96 8.95 -4.68
C TRP A 10 1.19 9.48 -3.47
N LEU A 11 1.89 9.99 -2.47
CA LEU A 11 1.26 10.55 -1.26
C LEU A 11 1.16 12.07 -1.33
N LEU A 12 0.75 12.58 -2.50
CA LEU A 12 0.56 14.01 -2.72
C LEU A 12 -0.68 14.50 -1.97
N ASN A 13 -0.54 15.60 -1.22
CA ASN A 13 -1.59 16.20 -0.39
C ASN A 13 -2.11 15.28 0.75
N ILE A 14 -1.37 14.23 1.11
CA ILE A 14 -1.61 13.46 2.32
C ILE A 14 -0.91 14.16 3.49
N GLN A 15 -1.55 14.21 4.66
CA GLN A 15 -1.05 14.96 5.82
C GLN A 15 -0.34 14.11 6.88
N PHE A 16 -0.35 12.79 6.74
CA PHE A 16 0.18 11.85 7.72
C PHE A 16 0.78 10.62 7.03
N ASN A 17 1.68 9.93 7.73
CA ASN A 17 2.30 8.72 7.20
C ASN A 17 1.26 7.59 7.09
N LEU A 18 1.45 6.74 6.08
CA LEU A 18 0.57 5.62 5.81
C LEU A 18 1.33 4.29 5.86
N ASP A 19 0.61 3.25 6.23
CA ASP A 19 1.00 1.88 5.96
C ASP A 19 0.33 1.46 4.64
N LEU A 20 1.14 1.07 3.65
CA LEU A 20 0.68 0.65 2.33
C LEU A 20 0.93 -0.85 2.14
N ILE A 21 -0.12 -1.58 1.74
CA ILE A 21 -0.07 -3.03 1.55
C ILE A 21 -0.66 -3.38 0.20
N TRP A 22 0.10 -4.06 -0.65
CA TRP A 22 -0.35 -4.55 -1.94
C TRP A 22 -0.61 -6.05 -1.88
N PHE A 23 -1.68 -6.47 -2.56
CA PHE A 23 -2.13 -7.86 -2.58
C PHE A 23 -2.30 -8.37 -4.01
N ASP A 24 -2.03 -9.64 -4.25
CA ASP A 24 -2.35 -10.32 -5.50
C ASP A 24 -3.86 -10.55 -5.67
N GLY A 25 -4.26 -11.15 -6.80
CA GLY A 25 -5.66 -11.47 -7.08
C GLY A 25 -6.28 -12.52 -6.14
N ALA A 26 -5.46 -13.33 -5.46
CA ALA A 26 -5.88 -14.32 -4.48
C ALA A 26 -5.94 -13.75 -3.06
N GLY A 27 -5.53 -12.48 -2.86
CA GLY A 27 -5.51 -11.79 -1.57
C GLY A 27 -4.24 -11.98 -0.75
N ASN A 28 -3.19 -12.60 -1.30
CA ASN A 28 -1.91 -12.74 -0.62
C ASN A 28 -1.15 -11.41 -0.66
N ILE A 29 -0.42 -11.07 0.40
CA ILE A 29 0.40 -9.86 0.41
C ILE A 29 1.62 -10.08 -0.50
N VAL A 30 1.87 -9.11 -1.38
CA VAL A 30 3.00 -9.15 -2.33
C VAL A 30 4.01 -8.05 -2.10
N TYR A 31 3.61 -6.96 -1.42
CA TYR A 31 4.51 -5.88 -1.06
C TYR A 31 3.94 -5.10 0.12
N ILE A 32 4.83 -4.68 1.03
CA ILE A 32 4.49 -3.86 2.19
C ILE A 32 5.43 -2.66 2.21
N LYS A 33 4.86 -1.47 2.43
CA LYS A 33 5.60 -0.28 2.80
C LYS A 33 5.02 0.30 4.09
N GLN A 34 5.72 0.08 5.19
CA GLN A 34 5.42 0.74 6.46
C GLN A 34 5.93 2.19 6.44
N ASP A 35 5.21 3.04 7.17
CA ASP A 35 5.61 4.43 7.43
C ASP A 35 5.97 5.18 6.14
N ALA A 36 5.10 5.05 5.13
CA ALA A 36 5.18 5.77 3.87
C ALA A 36 4.93 7.25 4.14
N ALA A 37 5.96 8.08 3.92
CA ALA A 37 5.90 9.50 4.21
C ALA A 37 5.17 10.26 3.09
N PRO A 38 4.36 11.28 3.44
CA PRO A 38 3.75 12.16 2.46
C PRO A 38 4.81 13.02 1.76
N CYS A 39 4.43 13.63 0.63
CA CYS A 39 5.32 14.54 -0.08
C CYS A 39 5.64 15.78 0.78
N MET A 40 6.91 15.98 1.10
CA MET A 40 7.37 17.24 1.72
C MET A 40 7.42 18.39 0.72
N ASN A 41 7.67 18.07 -0.55
CA ASN A 41 7.70 19.01 -1.66
C ASN A 41 6.77 18.51 -2.78
N THR A 42 5.74 19.28 -3.11
CA THR A 42 4.77 18.94 -4.15
C THR A 42 5.34 19.00 -5.57
N LEU A 43 6.50 19.63 -5.77
CA LEU A 43 7.19 19.73 -7.05
C LEU A 43 8.04 18.49 -7.37
N ASP A 44 8.28 17.60 -6.39
CA ASP A 44 9.03 16.36 -6.57
C ASP A 44 8.24 15.16 -6.00
N ALA A 45 7.19 14.76 -6.73
CA ALA A 45 6.33 13.66 -6.34
C ALA A 45 7.05 12.29 -6.36
N ALA A 46 8.23 12.17 -6.97
CA ALA A 46 8.95 10.90 -7.04
C ALA A 46 9.40 10.43 -5.65
N GLN A 47 9.74 11.35 -4.74
CA GLN A 47 10.22 11.05 -3.39
C GLN A 47 9.16 10.41 -2.47
N CYS A 48 7.88 10.64 -2.78
CA CYS A 48 6.72 10.16 -2.04
C CYS A 48 5.86 9.21 -2.88
N THR A 49 6.42 8.67 -3.96
CA THR A 49 5.77 7.64 -4.79
C THR A 49 6.30 6.27 -4.41
N TYR A 50 5.40 5.40 -3.98
CA TYR A 50 5.69 4.03 -3.58
C TYR A 50 5.08 3.06 -4.58
N LYS A 51 5.84 2.04 -4.97
CA LYS A 51 5.44 1.08 -5.99
C LYS A 51 5.76 -0.33 -5.51
N ASN A 52 4.84 -1.26 -5.70
CA ASN A 52 5.09 -2.67 -5.47
C ASN A 52 6.10 -3.26 -6.45
N THR A 53 6.82 -4.28 -6.01
CA THR A 53 7.83 -4.99 -6.82
C THR A 53 7.29 -6.27 -7.49
N ILE A 54 6.18 -6.81 -6.98
CA ILE A 54 5.51 -8.02 -7.47
C ILE A 54 4.08 -7.63 -7.91
N PRO A 55 3.57 -8.08 -9.07
CA PRO A 55 2.25 -7.71 -9.57
C PRO A 55 1.14 -7.87 -8.52
N ALA A 56 0.41 -6.79 -8.29
CA ALA A 56 -0.68 -6.70 -7.34
C ALA A 56 -1.98 -6.45 -8.08
N ARG A 57 -3.10 -6.79 -7.47
CA ARG A 57 -4.45 -6.46 -7.93
C ARG A 57 -5.18 -5.50 -7.01
N TYR A 58 -4.79 -5.45 -5.74
CA TYR A 58 -5.38 -4.60 -4.71
C TYR A 58 -4.30 -3.86 -3.94
N VAL A 59 -4.68 -2.71 -3.38
CA VAL A 59 -3.86 -1.96 -2.45
C VAL A 59 -4.72 -1.48 -1.29
N LEU A 60 -4.23 -1.65 -0.07
CA LEU A 60 -4.78 -1.07 1.15
C LEU A 60 -3.84 0.04 1.59
N ALA A 61 -4.39 1.23 1.77
CA ALA A 61 -3.72 2.35 2.43
C ALA A 61 -4.40 2.57 3.79
N ALA A 62 -3.63 2.44 4.87
CA ALA A 62 -4.08 2.61 6.23
C ALA A 62 -3.19 3.63 6.96
N THR A 63 -3.65 4.17 8.08
CA THR A 63 -2.81 5.03 8.93
C THR A 63 -1.60 4.26 9.44
N THR A 64 -0.44 4.91 9.53
CA THR A 64 0.77 4.29 10.11
C THR A 64 0.50 3.64 11.45
N GLY A 65 1.06 2.44 11.64
CA GLY A 65 0.87 1.62 12.83
C GLY A 65 -0.20 0.55 12.68
N PHE A 66 -1.02 0.61 11.62
CA PHE A 66 -2.02 -0.42 11.32
C PHE A 66 -1.41 -1.82 11.19
N ILE A 67 -0.27 -1.94 10.49
CA ILE A 67 0.42 -3.21 10.30
C ILE A 67 0.85 -3.80 11.64
N ASN A 68 1.47 -2.98 12.50
CA ASN A 68 1.96 -3.42 13.80
C ASN A 68 0.80 -3.74 14.75
N TYR A 69 -0.24 -2.89 14.78
CA TYR A 69 -1.39 -3.06 15.63
C TYR A 69 -2.14 -4.38 15.36
N HIS A 70 -2.24 -4.77 14.09
CA HIS A 70 -2.89 -6.01 13.67
C HIS A 70 -1.92 -7.19 13.48
N ASN A 71 -0.64 -7.02 13.79
CA ASN A 71 0.42 -8.02 13.56
C ASN A 71 0.40 -8.60 12.13
N ILE A 72 0.23 -7.72 11.13
CA ILE A 72 0.18 -8.14 9.73
C ILE A 72 1.59 -8.55 9.28
N THR A 73 1.70 -9.78 8.80
CA THR A 73 2.94 -10.35 8.22
C THR A 73 2.74 -10.66 6.75
N ILE A 74 3.82 -11.04 6.04
CA ILE A 74 3.73 -11.44 4.62
C ILE A 74 2.80 -12.65 4.39
N ASP A 75 2.61 -13.49 5.41
CA ASP A 75 1.73 -14.65 5.39
C ASP A 75 0.25 -14.32 5.65
N SER A 76 -0.04 -13.07 6.00
CA SER A 76 -1.41 -12.59 6.19
C SER A 76 -2.15 -12.47 4.85
N LYS A 77 -3.49 -12.56 4.91
CA LYS A 77 -4.33 -12.60 3.72
C LYS A 77 -5.54 -11.68 3.84
N ILE A 78 -5.82 -10.92 2.78
CA ILE A 78 -7.06 -10.13 2.70
C ILE A 78 -8.21 -10.97 2.17
N LYS A 79 -9.39 -10.80 2.76
CA LYS A 79 -10.65 -11.35 2.26
C LYS A 79 -11.60 -10.21 1.93
N LEU A 80 -11.96 -10.10 0.65
CA LEU A 80 -12.97 -9.16 0.19
C LEU A 80 -14.35 -9.78 0.41
N VAL A 81 -15.22 -9.07 1.13
CA VAL A 81 -16.62 -9.45 1.36
C VAL A 81 -17.50 -8.33 0.83
N SER A 82 -18.42 -8.68 -0.07
CA SER A 82 -19.49 -7.79 -0.52
C SER A 82 -20.76 -8.18 0.22
N ILE A 83 -21.54 -7.18 0.64
CA ILE A 83 -22.85 -7.33 1.28
C ILE A 83 -23.92 -6.95 0.25
#